data_AF-A0A662AKZ4-F1
#
_entry.id   AF-A0A662AKZ4-F1
#
_cell.length_a   1.000
_cell.length_b   1.000
_cell.length_c   1.000
_cell.angle_alpha   90.00
_cell.angle_beta   90.00
_cell.angle_gamma   90.00
#
_symmetry.space_group_name_H-M   'P 1'
#
loop_
_entity.id
_entity.type
_entity.pdbx_description
1 polymer ?
#
loop_
_entity_poly.entity_id
_entity_poly.type
_entity_poly.pdbx_seq_one_letter_code
_entity_poly.pdbx_strand_id
1 'polypeptide(L)'
;MIWFILFKGGYMTKLDLEGVTVWRIGGDEYTREDLRKMDPVCLRALFRERIHHTVEVEIYPIMLGRKKMPENFGYQAELLIEVCNERGFNLEDDDFQWGLKYIELARRLRAGANIEIDDQLPVAFTDDEMKVVRKLLWARRSVRDWVPNRPIPDEIVEQLLEAGRAAPNGCNLDIVRFIVIKDKKRAKWVWSDIPTPMNQCVLIVICYDARVYETVGHDKLVSHNQGYDAAAA
;
A
#
# COMPACT_ATOMS: atom_id res chain seq x y z
N MET A 1 10.33 5.12 -9.45
CA MET A 1 9.97 5.97 -10.60
C MET A 1 9.19 5.09 -11.56
N ILE A 2 7.86 5.06 -11.40
CA ILE A 2 6.95 4.27 -12.24
C ILE A 2 6.51 5.19 -13.38
N TRP A 3 6.61 4.70 -14.62
CA TRP A 3 6.30 5.46 -15.81
C TRP A 3 4.78 5.48 -16.03
N PHE A 4 4.18 6.68 -16.04
CA PHE A 4 2.75 6.88 -16.26
C PHE A 4 2.42 6.98 -17.74
N ILE A 5 1.45 6.19 -18.20
CA ILE A 5 0.70 6.49 -19.42
C ILE A 5 -0.51 7.32 -18.97
N LEU A 6 -0.46 8.63 -19.27
CA LEU A 6 -1.61 9.52 -19.15
C LEU A 6 -2.68 9.11 -20.18
N PHE A 7 -3.78 8.52 -19.73
CA PHE A 7 -4.95 8.34 -20.58
C PHE A 7 -5.83 9.59 -20.53
N LYS A 8 -5.73 10.42 -21.58
CA LYS A 8 -6.78 11.38 -21.94
C LYS A 8 -7.81 10.65 -22.80
N GLY A 9 -8.96 10.29 -22.24
CA GLY A 9 -10.04 9.73 -23.05
C GLY A 9 -11.28 9.34 -22.27
N GLY A 10 -12.33 10.16 -22.37
CA GLY A 10 -13.74 9.79 -22.31
C GLY A 10 -14.26 9.20 -20.99
N TYR A 11 -14.96 10.01 -20.20
CA TYR A 11 -15.93 9.52 -19.22
C TYR A 11 -17.02 8.71 -19.93
N MET A 12 -16.79 7.41 -20.13
CA MET A 12 -17.85 6.48 -20.48
C MET A 12 -18.80 6.37 -19.28
N THR A 13 -20.09 6.53 -19.58
CA THR A 13 -21.28 6.58 -18.71
C THR A 13 -21.08 6.03 -17.30
N LYS A 14 -21.30 6.89 -16.30
CA LYS A 14 -21.35 6.54 -14.87
C LYS A 14 -22.19 5.28 -14.69
N LEU A 15 -21.56 4.21 -14.20
CA LEU A 15 -22.27 2.98 -13.86
C LEU A 15 -23.29 3.33 -12.76
N ASP A 16 -24.49 2.77 -12.85
CA ASP A 16 -25.39 2.81 -11.72
C ASP A 16 -24.84 1.84 -10.65
N LEU A 17 -24.21 2.41 -9.63
CA LEU A 17 -23.67 1.69 -8.49
C LEU A 17 -24.67 1.64 -7.33
N GLU A 18 -25.94 1.95 -7.57
CA GLU A 18 -26.99 1.78 -6.58
C GLU A 18 -27.08 0.31 -6.15
N GLY A 19 -27.08 0.08 -4.83
CA GLY A 19 -27.10 -1.26 -4.25
C GLY A 19 -25.74 -1.99 -4.24
N VAL A 20 -24.68 -1.44 -4.84
CA VAL A 20 -23.34 -2.02 -4.69
C VAL A 20 -22.83 -1.79 -3.27
N THR A 21 -22.33 -2.84 -2.66
CA THR A 21 -21.67 -2.85 -1.35
C THR A 21 -20.22 -3.32 -1.51
N VAL A 22 -19.37 -3.00 -0.53
CA VAL A 22 -18.01 -3.53 -0.46
C VAL A 22 -18.00 -4.67 0.54
N TRP A 23 -17.66 -5.86 0.04
CA TRP A 23 -17.58 -7.05 0.87
C TRP A 23 -16.45 -6.92 1.90
N ARG A 24 -16.74 -7.35 3.12
CA ARG A 24 -15.80 -7.40 4.24
C ARG A 24 -15.73 -8.81 4.78
N ILE A 25 -14.51 -9.31 4.97
CA ILE A 25 -14.34 -10.64 5.54
C ILE A 25 -14.75 -10.65 7.02
N GLY A 26 -15.64 -11.58 7.39
CA GLY A 26 -16.00 -11.80 8.80
C GLY A 26 -16.80 -10.66 9.44
N GLY A 27 -17.49 -9.85 8.64
CA GLY A 27 -18.39 -8.80 9.09
C GLY A 27 -19.43 -8.45 8.03
N ASP A 28 -20.28 -7.48 8.35
CA ASP A 28 -21.26 -6.94 7.41
C ASP A 28 -20.55 -6.20 6.27
N GLU A 29 -21.19 -6.21 5.10
CA GLU A 29 -20.71 -5.46 3.94
C GLU A 29 -20.79 -3.95 4.20
N TYR A 30 -19.83 -3.20 3.67
CA TYR A 30 -19.84 -1.74 3.76
C TYR A 30 -20.76 -1.15 2.69
N THR A 31 -21.74 -0.36 3.12
CA THR A 31 -22.54 0.47 2.24
C THR A 31 -21.79 1.74 1.84
N ARG A 32 -22.26 2.44 0.80
CA ARG A 32 -21.72 3.77 0.45
C ARG A 32 -21.68 4.72 1.64
N GLU A 33 -22.69 4.69 2.50
CA GLU A 33 -22.78 5.56 3.67
C GLU A 33 -21.73 5.22 4.74
N ASP A 34 -21.42 3.93 4.92
CA ASP A 34 -20.33 3.50 5.79
C ASP A 34 -18.98 3.99 5.26
N LEU A 35 -18.74 3.85 3.95
CA LEU A 35 -17.51 4.29 3.29
C LEU A 35 -17.30 5.82 3.39
N ARG A 36 -18.39 6.61 3.31
CA ARG A 36 -18.34 8.08 3.48
C ARG A 36 -17.86 8.50 4.86
N LYS A 37 -18.19 7.71 5.88
CA LYS A 37 -17.85 7.97 7.29
C LYS A 37 -16.54 7.32 7.74
N MET A 38 -15.99 6.41 6.94
CA MET A 38 -14.78 5.65 7.27
C MET A 38 -13.56 6.55 7.46
N ASP A 39 -12.64 6.18 8.36
CA ASP A 39 -11.35 6.87 8.49
C ASP A 39 -10.63 6.91 7.12
N PRO A 40 -10.05 8.05 6.69
CA PRO A 40 -9.42 8.17 5.37
C PRO A 40 -8.32 7.15 5.09
N VAL A 41 -7.54 6.79 6.12
CA VAL A 41 -6.47 5.78 6.01
C VAL A 41 -7.08 4.40 5.75
N CYS A 42 -8.11 4.05 6.51
CA CYS A 42 -8.82 2.78 6.34
C CYS A 42 -9.54 2.69 4.98
N LEU A 43 -10.17 3.78 4.52
CA LEU A 43 -10.84 3.81 3.21
C LEU A 43 -9.83 3.60 2.07
N ARG A 44 -8.67 4.28 2.13
CA ARG A 44 -7.62 4.15 1.12
C ARG A 44 -6.99 2.77 1.12
N ALA A 45 -6.79 2.18 2.30
CA ALA A 45 -6.32 0.79 2.41
C ALA A 45 -7.34 -0.22 1.86
N LEU A 46 -8.63 -0.04 2.17
CA LEU A 46 -9.71 -0.86 1.64
C LEU A 46 -9.81 -0.76 0.11
N PHE A 47 -9.63 0.45 -0.46
CA PHE A 47 -9.53 0.63 -1.91
C PHE A 47 -8.42 -0.24 -2.52
N ARG A 48 -7.20 -0.16 -1.98
CA ARG A 48 -6.05 -0.91 -2.51
C ARG A 48 -6.26 -2.42 -2.44
N GLU A 49 -6.76 -2.90 -1.30
CA GLU A 49 -6.99 -4.32 -1.08
C GLU A 49 -8.16 -4.84 -1.92
N ARG A 50 -9.21 -4.04 -2.16
CA ARG A 50 -10.32 -4.42 -3.05
C ARG A 50 -9.90 -4.42 -4.52
N ILE A 51 -9.06 -3.49 -4.97
CA ILE A 51 -8.42 -3.59 -6.29
C ILE A 51 -7.65 -4.90 -6.39
N HIS A 52 -6.79 -5.18 -5.41
CA HIS A 52 -5.95 -6.38 -5.39
C HIS A 52 -6.80 -7.66 -5.51
N HIS A 53 -7.74 -7.87 -4.59
CA HIS A 53 -8.48 -9.13 -4.49
C HIS A 53 -9.68 -9.27 -5.42
N THR A 54 -10.25 -8.16 -5.94
CA THR A 54 -11.45 -8.24 -6.79
C THR A 54 -11.19 -7.94 -8.26
N VAL A 55 -10.00 -7.41 -8.59
CA VAL A 55 -9.62 -7.06 -9.97
C VAL A 55 -8.26 -7.64 -10.35
N GLU A 56 -7.18 -7.23 -9.68
CA GLU A 56 -5.81 -7.55 -10.08
C GLU A 56 -5.53 -9.06 -10.10
N VAL A 57 -5.79 -9.78 -9.00
CA VAL A 57 -5.52 -11.22 -8.94
C VAL A 57 -6.41 -12.04 -9.87
N GLU A 58 -7.51 -11.45 -10.32
CA GLU A 58 -8.56 -12.10 -11.11
C GLU A 58 -8.36 -11.91 -12.62
N ILE A 59 -7.68 -10.83 -13.03
CA ILE A 59 -7.62 -10.41 -14.42
C ILE A 59 -6.97 -11.46 -15.34
N TYR A 60 -5.80 -11.97 -14.96
CA TYR A 60 -5.08 -12.97 -15.77
C TYR A 60 -5.83 -14.31 -15.83
N PRO A 61 -6.32 -14.88 -14.72
CA PRO A 61 -7.19 -16.06 -14.78
C PRO A 61 -8.39 -15.90 -15.71
N ILE A 62 -9.03 -14.73 -15.71
CA ILE A 62 -10.16 -14.42 -16.61
C ILE A 62 -9.70 -14.37 -18.07
N MET A 63 -8.67 -13.58 -18.37
CA MET A 63 -8.14 -13.41 -19.73
C MET A 63 -7.63 -14.71 -20.35
N LEU A 64 -7.05 -15.60 -19.53
CA LEU A 64 -6.55 -16.91 -19.96
C LEU A 64 -7.66 -17.98 -20.01
N GLY A 65 -8.92 -17.62 -19.77
CA GLY A 65 -10.05 -18.54 -19.78
C GLY A 65 -10.04 -19.56 -18.64
N ARG A 66 -9.21 -19.37 -17.61
CA ARG A 66 -9.07 -20.27 -16.44
C ARG A 66 -10.16 -20.02 -15.40
N LYS A 67 -10.78 -18.83 -15.42
CA LYS A 67 -11.85 -18.44 -14.51
C LYS A 67 -12.94 -17.68 -15.26
N LYS A 68 -14.20 -17.91 -14.91
CA LYS A 68 -15.32 -17.10 -15.39
C LYS A 68 -15.30 -15.74 -14.70
N MET A 69 -15.43 -14.66 -15.47
CA MET A 69 -15.54 -13.31 -14.93
C MET A 69 -16.77 -13.17 -14.02
N PRO A 70 -16.62 -12.66 -12.78
CA PRO A 70 -17.75 -12.34 -11.92
C PRO A 70 -18.67 -11.28 -12.52
N GLU A 71 -19.97 -11.33 -12.23
CA GLU A 71 -20.93 -10.34 -12.74
C GLU A 71 -20.66 -8.92 -12.20
N ASN A 72 -20.15 -8.83 -10.99
CA ASN A 72 -19.80 -7.59 -10.31
C ASN A 72 -18.30 -7.24 -10.41
N PHE A 73 -17.58 -7.81 -11.38
CA PHE A 73 -16.13 -7.63 -11.53
C PHE A 73 -15.75 -6.14 -11.61
N GLY A 74 -14.98 -5.64 -10.64
CA GLY A 74 -14.56 -4.23 -10.56
C GLY A 74 -15.55 -3.26 -9.90
N TYR A 75 -16.80 -3.65 -9.61
CA TYR A 75 -17.80 -2.71 -9.06
C TYR A 75 -17.46 -2.19 -7.67
N GLN A 76 -16.89 -3.02 -6.80
CA GLN A 76 -16.48 -2.60 -5.45
C GLN A 76 -15.39 -1.52 -5.51
N ALA A 77 -14.43 -1.69 -6.42
CA ALA A 77 -13.38 -0.71 -6.66
C ALA A 77 -13.92 0.61 -7.24
N GLU A 78 -14.89 0.52 -8.15
CA GLU A 78 -15.57 1.70 -8.71
C GLU A 78 -16.37 2.47 -7.64
N LEU A 79 -17.05 1.77 -6.73
CA LEU A 79 -17.71 2.40 -5.59
C LEU A 79 -16.70 3.12 -4.68
N LEU A 80 -15.58 2.47 -4.35
CA LEU A 80 -14.55 3.05 -3.50
C LEU A 80 -13.92 4.30 -4.12
N ILE A 81 -13.61 4.29 -5.42
CA ILE A 81 -13.02 5.46 -6.08
C ILE A 81 -14.01 6.63 -6.17
N GLU A 82 -15.31 6.37 -6.39
CA GLU A 82 -16.33 7.42 -6.33
C GLU A 82 -16.40 8.05 -4.95
N VAL A 83 -16.42 7.24 -3.88
CA VAL A 83 -16.44 7.76 -2.51
C VAL A 83 -15.16 8.54 -2.18
N CYS A 84 -13.99 8.06 -2.59
CA CYS A 84 -12.73 8.79 -2.44
C CYS A 84 -12.78 10.15 -3.17
N ASN A 85 -13.31 10.20 -4.39
CA ASN A 85 -13.50 11.44 -5.13
C ASN A 85 -14.47 12.40 -4.43
N GLU A 86 -15.63 11.91 -3.98
CA GLU A 86 -16.63 12.67 -3.22
C GLU A 86 -16.04 13.28 -1.94
N ARG A 87 -15.08 12.59 -1.33
CA ARG A 87 -14.38 13.01 -0.11
C ARG A 87 -13.14 13.88 -0.35
N GLY A 88 -12.83 14.20 -1.61
CA GLY A 88 -11.73 15.11 -1.96
C GLY A 88 -10.33 14.51 -1.86
N PHE A 89 -10.18 13.19 -2.03
CA PHE A 89 -8.87 12.56 -2.13
C PHE A 89 -8.15 13.02 -3.41
N ASN A 90 -6.82 13.13 -3.35
CA ASN A 90 -6.02 13.39 -4.54
C ASN A 90 -5.89 12.10 -5.36
N LEU A 91 -6.69 11.96 -6.41
CA LEU A 91 -6.66 10.77 -7.26
C LEU A 91 -5.42 10.69 -8.17
N GLU A 92 -4.59 11.73 -8.21
CA GLU A 92 -3.31 11.73 -8.90
C GLU A 92 -2.20 10.99 -8.13
N ASP A 93 -2.45 10.60 -6.87
CA ASP A 93 -1.49 9.79 -6.13
C ASP A 93 -1.30 8.41 -6.78
N ASP A 94 -0.08 7.87 -6.72
CA ASP A 94 0.36 6.67 -7.43
C ASP A 94 -0.56 5.44 -7.24
N ASP A 95 -1.07 5.22 -6.03
CA ASP A 95 -1.95 4.08 -5.71
C ASP A 95 -3.35 4.24 -6.32
N PHE A 96 -3.89 5.45 -6.38
CA PHE A 96 -5.15 5.72 -7.07
C PHE A 96 -5.00 5.55 -8.58
N GLN A 97 -3.90 6.05 -9.16
CA GLN A 97 -3.62 5.87 -10.59
C GLN A 97 -3.46 4.39 -10.95
N TRP A 98 -2.77 3.62 -10.11
CA TRP A 98 -2.69 2.16 -10.23
C TRP A 98 -4.07 1.51 -10.20
N GLY A 99 -4.91 1.84 -9.21
CA GLY A 99 -6.25 1.26 -9.11
C GLY A 99 -7.18 1.69 -10.24
N LEU A 100 -7.10 2.94 -10.71
CA LEU A 100 -7.85 3.46 -11.85
C LEU A 100 -7.50 2.69 -13.14
N LYS A 101 -6.22 2.35 -13.37
CA LYS A 101 -5.81 1.48 -14.48
C LYS A 101 -6.55 0.14 -14.43
N TYR A 102 -6.59 -0.51 -13.27
CA TYR A 102 -7.29 -1.80 -13.12
C TYR A 102 -8.81 -1.69 -13.25
N ILE A 103 -9.41 -0.63 -12.73
CA ILE A 103 -10.84 -0.34 -12.93
C ILE A 103 -11.16 -0.22 -14.42
N GLU A 104 -10.32 0.48 -15.18
CA GLU A 104 -10.51 0.62 -16.62
C GLU A 104 -10.38 -0.71 -17.36
N LEU A 105 -9.41 -1.54 -16.98
CA LEU A 105 -9.30 -2.90 -17.50
C LEU A 105 -10.56 -3.73 -17.20
N ALA A 106 -11.10 -3.61 -15.98
CA ALA A 106 -12.34 -4.29 -15.60
C ALA A 106 -13.53 -3.84 -16.45
N ARG A 107 -13.68 -2.53 -16.69
CA ARG A 107 -14.72 -1.97 -17.58
C ARG A 107 -14.61 -2.54 -18.99
N ARG A 108 -13.41 -2.55 -19.56
CA ARG A 108 -13.16 -3.06 -20.91
C ARG A 108 -13.47 -4.56 -21.01
N LEU A 109 -13.07 -5.37 -20.03
CA LEU A 109 -13.40 -6.81 -20.00
C LEU A 109 -14.92 -7.04 -19.93
N ARG A 110 -15.63 -6.29 -19.07
CA ARG A 110 -17.10 -6.36 -18.99
C ARG A 110 -17.78 -5.96 -20.30
N ALA A 111 -17.21 -5.03 -21.03
CA ALA A 111 -17.67 -4.64 -22.37
C ALA A 111 -17.33 -5.67 -23.48
N GLY A 112 -16.69 -6.79 -23.14
CA GLY A 112 -16.33 -7.84 -24.10
C GLY A 112 -15.09 -7.51 -24.93
N ALA A 113 -14.29 -6.51 -24.54
CA ALA A 113 -13.06 -6.19 -25.24
C ALA A 113 -12.02 -7.30 -25.08
N ASN A 114 -11.30 -7.62 -26.17
CA ASN A 114 -10.07 -8.39 -26.07
C ASN A 114 -8.96 -7.48 -25.53
N ILE A 115 -8.35 -7.85 -24.41
CA ILE A 115 -7.32 -7.05 -23.73
C ILE A 115 -5.98 -7.77 -23.85
N GLU A 116 -4.93 -7.01 -24.15
CA GLU A 116 -3.54 -7.42 -23.96
C GLU A 116 -2.92 -6.47 -22.93
N ILE A 117 -2.23 -7.02 -21.94
CA ILE A 117 -1.48 -6.26 -20.93
C ILE A 117 -0.02 -6.33 -21.33
N ASP A 118 0.47 -5.28 -21.98
CA ASP A 118 1.87 -5.11 -22.36
C ASP A 118 2.53 -4.09 -21.40
N ASP A 119 2.91 -4.59 -20.22
CA ASP A 119 3.65 -3.79 -19.24
C ASP A 119 5.15 -4.03 -19.41
N GLN A 120 5.93 -2.95 -19.46
CA GLN A 120 7.38 -3.05 -19.52
C GLN A 120 7.92 -3.68 -18.24
N LEU A 121 8.64 -4.80 -18.37
CA LEU A 121 9.33 -5.42 -17.25
C LEU A 121 10.43 -4.51 -16.69
N PRO A 122 10.70 -4.55 -15.38
CA PRO A 122 11.80 -3.82 -14.79
C PRO A 122 13.14 -4.15 -15.47
N VAL A 123 13.96 -3.12 -15.69
CA VAL A 123 15.32 -3.29 -16.19
C VAL A 123 16.18 -3.85 -15.06
N ALA A 124 16.90 -4.93 -15.33
CA ALA A 124 17.81 -5.51 -14.36
C ALA A 124 18.96 -4.54 -14.03
N PHE A 125 19.42 -4.54 -12.79
CA PHE A 125 20.62 -3.82 -12.39
C PHE A 125 21.84 -4.33 -13.16
N THR A 126 22.74 -3.42 -13.50
CA THR A 126 24.09 -3.72 -13.99
C THR A 126 24.94 -4.37 -12.89
N ASP A 127 26.04 -5.01 -13.29
CA ASP A 127 26.98 -5.62 -12.34
C ASP A 127 27.55 -4.62 -11.32
N ASP A 128 27.77 -3.37 -11.75
CA ASP A 128 28.30 -2.30 -10.90
C ASP A 128 27.25 -1.80 -9.90
N GLU A 129 25.99 -1.61 -10.33
CA GLU A 129 24.88 -1.30 -9.41
C GLU A 129 24.70 -2.43 -8.39
N MET A 130 24.79 -3.69 -8.84
CA MET A 130 24.71 -4.84 -7.94
C MET A 130 25.87 -4.92 -6.94
N LYS A 131 27.06 -4.38 -7.23
CA LYS A 131 28.15 -4.26 -6.24
C LYS A 131 27.75 -3.31 -5.11
N VAL A 132 27.09 -2.20 -5.43
CA VAL A 132 26.58 -1.24 -4.43
C VAL A 132 25.51 -1.88 -3.55
N VAL A 133 24.54 -2.55 -4.16
CA VAL A 133 23.48 -3.29 -3.44
C VAL A 133 24.07 -4.33 -2.49
N ARG A 134 25.00 -5.16 -2.97
CA ARG A 134 25.67 -6.17 -2.12
C ARG A 134 26.44 -5.53 -0.96
N LYS A 135 27.12 -4.41 -1.20
CA LYS A 135 27.82 -3.68 -0.13
C LYS A 135 26.84 -3.19 0.94
N LEU A 136 25.71 -2.60 0.53
CA LEU A 136 24.67 -2.14 1.46
C LEU A 136 24.13 -3.28 2.33
N LEU A 137 23.72 -4.38 1.71
CA LEU A 137 23.10 -5.52 2.40
C LEU A 137 24.09 -6.24 3.31
N TRP A 138 25.29 -6.55 2.80
CA TRP A 138 26.22 -7.45 3.48
C TRP A 138 27.25 -6.76 4.36
N ALA A 139 27.45 -5.44 4.26
CA ALA A 139 28.34 -4.70 5.15
C ALA A 139 27.64 -4.19 6.42
N ARG A 140 26.29 -4.13 6.43
CA ARG A 140 25.52 -3.66 7.59
C ARG A 140 25.76 -4.55 8.82
N ARG A 141 25.90 -3.93 9.99
CA ARG A 141 26.02 -4.62 11.28
C ARG A 141 25.10 -3.95 12.30
N SER A 142 24.66 -4.72 13.29
CA SER A 142 23.96 -4.15 14.45
C SER A 142 24.98 -3.48 15.38
N VAL A 143 25.02 -2.15 15.35
CA VAL A 143 25.92 -1.31 16.15
C VAL A 143 25.19 -0.81 17.40
N ARG A 144 25.88 -0.75 18.53
CA ARG A 144 25.33 -0.39 19.85
C ARG A 144 26.16 0.69 20.57
N ASP A 145 27.18 1.19 19.90
CA ASP A 145 28.07 2.25 20.37
C ASP A 145 28.23 3.24 19.23
N TRP A 146 27.86 4.50 19.48
CA TRP A 146 27.72 5.53 18.44
C TRP A 146 28.63 6.71 18.75
N VAL A 147 28.99 7.46 17.70
CA VAL A 147 29.88 8.61 17.83
C VAL A 147 29.19 9.70 18.67
N PRO A 148 29.79 10.13 19.81
CA PRO A 148 29.18 11.16 20.64
C PRO A 148 29.05 12.50 19.93
N ASN A 149 27.96 13.22 20.19
CA ASN A 149 27.74 14.60 19.74
C ASN A 149 27.77 14.78 18.21
N ARG A 150 27.48 13.71 17.46
CA ARG A 150 27.32 13.76 16.01
C ARG A 150 25.83 13.68 15.67
N PRO A 151 25.13 14.82 15.49
CA PRO A 151 23.72 14.80 15.14
C PRO A 151 23.51 14.17 13.76
N ILE A 152 22.39 13.45 13.61
CA ILE A 152 21.95 12.90 12.33
C ILE A 152 21.10 13.96 11.62
N PRO A 153 21.45 14.40 10.39
CA PRO A 153 20.64 15.35 9.64
C PRO A 153 19.23 14.83 9.36
N ASP A 154 18.25 15.74 9.36
CA ASP A 154 16.84 15.42 9.15
C ASP A 154 16.60 14.79 7.77
N GLU A 155 17.27 15.29 6.73
CA GLU A 155 17.24 14.74 5.37
C GLU A 155 17.63 13.24 5.34
N ILE A 156 18.63 12.84 6.13
CA ILE A 156 19.03 11.43 6.21
C ILE A 156 17.93 10.59 6.86
N VAL A 157 17.27 11.12 7.89
CA VAL A 157 16.12 10.45 8.51
C VAL A 157 14.99 10.31 7.51
N GLU A 158 14.66 11.37 6.77
CA GLU A 158 13.61 11.35 5.74
C GLU A 158 13.89 10.32 4.64
N GLN A 159 15.12 10.26 4.13
CA GLN A 159 15.52 9.24 3.15
C GLN A 159 15.36 7.81 3.68
N LEU A 160 15.69 7.57 4.96
CA LEU A 160 15.49 6.27 5.60
C LEU A 160 14.00 5.93 5.75
N LEU A 161 13.17 6.91 6.09
CA LEU A 161 11.72 6.73 6.20
C LEU A 161 11.09 6.43 4.84
N GLU A 162 11.49 7.15 3.78
CA GLU A 162 11.01 6.88 2.42
C GLU A 162 11.43 5.50 1.92
N ALA A 163 12.68 5.10 2.18
CA ALA A 163 13.14 3.74 1.87
C ALA A 163 12.34 2.68 2.63
N GLY A 164 12.06 2.90 3.92
CA GLY A 164 11.22 2.02 4.73
C GLY A 164 9.77 1.94 4.26
N ARG A 165 9.20 3.06 3.80
CA ARG A 165 7.84 3.14 3.24
C ARG A 165 7.72 2.43 1.89
N ALA A 166 8.80 2.39 1.11
CA ALA A 166 8.82 1.73 -0.20
C ALA A 166 8.82 0.19 -0.12
N ALA A 167 8.99 -0.40 1.07
CA ALA A 167 8.91 -1.85 1.26
C ALA A 167 7.51 -2.38 0.87
N PRO A 168 7.43 -3.52 0.16
CA PRO A 168 6.16 -4.11 -0.21
C PRO A 168 5.41 -4.53 1.05
N ASN A 169 4.08 -4.41 1.00
CA ASN A 169 3.20 -4.91 2.02
C ASN A 169 2.00 -5.62 1.39
N GLY A 170 1.45 -6.61 2.10
CA GLY A 170 0.39 -7.47 1.59
C GLY A 170 -0.80 -6.64 1.17
N CYS A 171 -1.28 -6.90 -0.05
CA CYS A 171 -2.41 -6.19 -0.67
C CYS A 171 -2.23 -4.66 -0.76
N ASN A 172 -0.99 -4.17 -0.66
CA ASN A 172 -0.67 -2.74 -0.66
C ASN A 172 -1.48 -1.95 0.41
N LEU A 173 -1.70 -2.53 1.58
CA LEU A 173 -2.46 -1.92 2.67
C LEU A 173 -1.82 -0.64 3.26
N ASP A 174 -0.49 -0.47 3.16
CA ASP A 174 0.28 0.66 3.70
C ASP A 174 0.02 0.89 5.20
N ILE A 175 0.33 -0.15 5.98
CA ILE A 175 0.01 -0.25 7.41
C ILE A 175 1.13 0.25 8.34
N VAL A 176 2.34 0.42 7.81
CA VAL A 176 3.52 0.75 8.61
C VAL A 176 3.48 2.22 9.01
N ARG A 177 3.80 2.52 10.27
CA ARG A 177 3.90 3.88 10.82
C ARG A 177 5.25 4.03 11.48
N PHE A 178 5.93 5.14 11.18
CA PHE A 178 7.22 5.47 11.78
C PHE A 178 7.06 6.61 12.77
N ILE A 179 7.53 6.41 14.00
CA ILE A 179 7.62 7.47 15.02
C ILE A 179 9.08 7.80 15.23
N VAL A 180 9.48 9.01 14.83
CA VAL A 180 10.84 9.51 15.01
C VAL A 180 10.96 10.23 16.35
N ILE A 181 11.87 9.78 17.21
CA ILE A 181 12.14 10.36 18.52
C ILE A 181 13.57 10.88 18.53
N LYS A 182 13.71 12.21 18.66
CA LYS A 182 15.00 12.90 18.77
C LYS A 182 15.26 13.46 20.17
N ASP A 183 14.23 13.60 21.00
CA ASP A 183 14.36 14.21 22.33
C ASP A 183 14.49 13.18 23.47
N LYS A 184 15.30 13.53 24.46
CA LYS A 184 15.62 12.69 25.62
C LYS A 184 14.41 12.37 26.51
N LYS A 185 13.37 13.21 26.50
CA LYS A 185 12.19 13.01 27.37
C LYS A 185 11.28 11.92 26.79
N ARG A 186 10.96 12.01 25.49
CA ARG A 186 10.14 11.01 24.78
C ARG A 186 10.87 9.70 24.57
N ALA A 187 12.20 9.70 24.50
CA ALA A 187 12.98 8.45 24.44
C ALA A 187 12.67 7.51 25.62
N LYS A 188 12.29 8.06 26.79
CA LYS A 188 11.88 7.27 27.96
C LYS A 188 10.55 6.53 27.80
N TRP A 189 9.76 6.85 26.77
CA TRP A 189 8.50 6.14 26.47
C TRP A 189 8.76 4.76 25.87
N VAL A 190 9.97 4.54 25.35
CA VAL A 190 10.38 3.27 24.75
C VAL A 190 11.47 2.68 25.63
N TRP A 191 11.24 1.48 26.16
CA TRP A 191 12.26 0.78 26.91
C TRP A 191 13.22 0.05 25.96
N SER A 192 14.51 0.08 26.28
CA SER A 192 15.53 -0.75 25.64
C SER A 192 16.48 -1.27 26.71
N ASP A 193 16.90 -2.52 26.55
CA ASP A 193 17.96 -3.17 27.32
C ASP A 193 19.37 -2.61 27.00
N ILE A 194 19.49 -1.83 25.93
CA ILE A 194 20.72 -1.17 25.50
C ILE A 194 20.59 0.34 25.74
N PRO A 195 21.63 1.01 26.25
CA PRO A 195 21.61 2.46 26.40
C PRO A 195 21.32 3.16 25.06
N THR A 196 20.37 4.09 25.08
CA THR A 196 19.99 4.95 23.94
C THR A 196 20.40 6.40 24.23
N PRO A 197 21.69 6.74 24.14
CA PRO A 197 22.15 8.10 24.41
C PRO A 197 21.68 9.03 23.28
N MET A 198 20.62 9.79 23.55
CA MET A 198 19.96 10.65 22.55
C MET A 198 20.84 11.79 21.98
N ASN A 199 22.05 12.01 22.50
CA ASN A 199 23.05 12.88 21.88
C ASN A 199 23.94 12.16 20.84
N GLN A 200 23.65 10.89 20.54
CA GLN A 200 24.42 10.04 19.62
C GLN A 200 23.51 9.25 18.65
N CYS A 201 22.23 9.11 18.95
CA CYS A 201 21.29 8.37 18.12
C CYS A 201 19.91 9.05 18.00
N VAL A 202 19.17 8.64 16.98
CA VAL A 202 17.74 8.90 16.79
C VAL A 202 17.02 7.57 16.92
N LEU A 203 15.88 7.53 17.62
CA LEU A 203 15.05 6.33 17.69
C LEU A 203 13.96 6.41 16.62
N ILE A 204 13.83 5.36 15.83
CA ILE A 204 12.72 5.18 14.88
C ILE A 204 11.93 3.98 15.40
N VAL A 205 10.73 4.23 15.91
CA VAL A 205 9.81 3.18 16.35
C VAL A 205 8.91 2.81 15.18
N ILE A 206 8.87 1.52 14.84
CA ILE A 206 8.03 0.98 13.77
C ILE A 206 6.75 0.42 14.41
N CYS A 207 5.61 0.94 13.99
CA CYS A 207 4.29 0.53 14.45
C CYS A 207 3.46 0.04 13.26
N TYR A 208 2.39 -0.72 13.55
CA TYR A 208 1.41 -1.16 12.56
C TYR A 208 0.03 -0.62 12.93
N ASP A 209 -0.70 -0.12 11.94
CA ASP A 209 -2.06 0.39 12.13
C ASP A 209 -3.09 -0.74 12.12
N ALA A 210 -3.39 -1.30 13.31
CA ALA A 210 -4.27 -2.45 13.47
C ALA A 210 -5.69 -2.22 12.90
N ARG A 211 -6.16 -0.97 12.87
CA ARG A 211 -7.47 -0.59 12.31
C ARG A 211 -7.61 -1.00 10.85
N VAL A 212 -6.50 -1.02 10.09
CA VAL A 212 -6.51 -1.42 8.69
C VAL A 212 -6.83 -2.92 8.56
N TYR A 213 -6.21 -3.78 9.36
CA TYR A 213 -6.50 -5.21 9.35
C TYR A 213 -7.96 -5.51 9.70
N GLU A 214 -8.50 -4.81 10.72
CA GLU A 214 -9.91 -4.91 11.10
C GLU A 214 -10.84 -4.46 9.97
N THR A 215 -10.47 -3.39 9.24
CA THR A 215 -11.24 -2.84 8.14
C THR A 215 -11.38 -3.85 7.00
N VAL A 216 -10.27 -4.49 6.60
CA VAL A 216 -10.30 -5.47 5.51
C VAL A 216 -10.70 -6.89 5.97
N GLY A 217 -10.79 -7.12 7.28
CA GLY A 217 -11.19 -8.41 7.88
C GLY A 217 -10.05 -9.44 7.97
N HIS A 218 -8.80 -9.00 7.80
CA HIS A 218 -7.61 -9.85 7.87
C HIS A 218 -7.31 -10.31 9.30
N ASP A 219 -7.71 -9.54 10.30
CA ASP A 219 -7.68 -9.92 11.72
C ASP A 219 -8.51 -11.18 12.02
N LYS A 220 -9.50 -11.50 11.18
CA LYS A 220 -10.37 -12.67 11.34
C LYS A 220 -9.99 -13.81 10.42
N LEU A 221 -9.79 -13.54 9.14
CA LEU A 221 -9.57 -14.59 8.14
C LEU A 221 -8.16 -15.17 8.20
N VAL A 222 -7.17 -14.28 8.34
CA VAL A 222 -5.75 -14.59 8.18
C VAL A 222 -4.95 -13.87 9.27
N SER A 223 -5.38 -14.00 10.52
CA SER A 223 -4.74 -13.33 11.66
C SER A 223 -3.25 -13.64 11.79
N HIS A 224 -2.84 -14.84 11.39
CA HIS A 224 -1.44 -15.24 11.32
C HIS A 224 -0.61 -14.43 10.31
N ASN A 225 -1.24 -13.81 9.31
CA ASN A 225 -0.56 -12.98 8.31
C ASN A 225 -0.24 -11.56 8.81
N GLN A 226 -0.75 -11.15 9.97
CA GLN A 226 -0.48 -9.83 10.50
C GLN A 226 1.02 -9.66 10.78
N GLY A 227 1.66 -8.74 10.07
CA GLY A 227 3.09 -8.46 10.21
C GLY A 227 4.03 -9.42 9.47
N TYR A 228 3.53 -10.40 8.69
CA TYR A 228 4.41 -11.21 7.84
C TYR A 228 5.11 -10.39 6.76
N ASP A 229 4.49 -9.29 6.33
CA ASP A 229 5.05 -8.40 5.33
C ASP A 229 6.20 -7.52 5.85
N ALA A 230 6.47 -7.56 7.16
CA ALA A 230 7.55 -6.80 7.81
C ALA A 230 8.96 -7.26 7.41
N ALA A 231 9.08 -8.38 6.69
CA ALA A 231 10.36 -8.98 6.34
C ALA A 231 10.99 -8.45 5.04
N ALA A 232 10.37 -7.49 4.35
CA ALA A 232 10.80 -7.03 3.03
C ALA A 232 11.43 -5.61 3.01
N ALA A 233 12.29 -5.29 3.98
CA ALA A 233 13.15 -4.09 3.98
C ALA A 233 14.63 -4.46 4.10
#